data_AF-A0A7S0MUC3-F1
#
_entry.id   AF-A0A7S0MUC3-F1
#
_cell.length_a   1.000
_cell.length_b   1.000
_cell.length_c   1.000
_cell.angle_alpha   90.00
_cell.angle_beta   90.00
_cell.angle_gamma   90.00
#
_symmetry.space_group_name_H-M   'P 1'
#
loop_
_entity.id
_entity.type
_entity.pdbx_description
1 polymer ?
#
loop_
_entity_poly.entity_id
_entity_poly.type
_entity_poly.pdbx_seq_one_letter_code
_entity_poly.pdbx_strand_id
1 'polypeptide(L)'
;IWTADFILGDKVDGKDTYFVGEFNCSCVGITQQLHLVEQVADAAIEISTPKAPEGAAPAAAAGVPVMKPQPANPEGTVIVLECRGGSDKGADGHRRDTIPICNALIKKDWCAMPMFYDDECCEKVKAELLTCKGFIARVNPGTYAGVTQSVLDQMLRDVASKGVAMMSHPDVMIKMGAKDALVKIKDLSCGMPDTYAYYDIESFKEQFPKSVASGTRVLKQNRGSQGEGIWVCNVKEGQEGEVSGATMLCLQEAFDNHKEEKSIDEFMTFCEMYIKGENGQLIDQRFLPRIVEGELRVNMIYKTPTEVVHKKPAEGGISATLASGAKYVSYKPEDEEVKDLIDTFVNKDLPKVMPALGLETAPIPLIWTADFILGDKVDGKDTYFVGEFNCSCVGITQQLHLTSKVA
;
A
#
# COMPACT_ATOMS: atom_id res chain seq x y z
N ILE A 1 -14.15 -1.04 29.39
CA ILE A 1 -15.29 -1.61 30.17
C ILE A 1 -16.50 -1.49 29.28
N TRP A 2 -17.24 -2.59 29.09
CA TRP A 2 -18.50 -2.59 28.35
C TRP A 2 -19.61 -3.07 29.29
N THR A 3 -20.81 -2.57 29.07
CA THR A 3 -22.02 -3.08 29.73
C THR A 3 -22.92 -3.68 28.67
N ALA A 4 -23.62 -4.74 29.03
CA ALA A 4 -24.74 -5.25 28.25
C ALA A 4 -25.96 -5.32 29.14
N ASP A 5 -27.00 -4.64 28.70
CA ASP A 5 -28.31 -4.74 29.33
C ASP A 5 -29.07 -5.88 28.66
N PHE A 6 -29.64 -6.75 29.50
CA PHE A 6 -30.42 -7.88 29.05
C PHE A 6 -31.90 -7.63 29.34
N ILE A 7 -32.71 -7.72 28.29
CA ILE A 7 -34.16 -7.64 28.37
C ILE A 7 -34.68 -9.04 28.65
N LEU A 8 -35.41 -9.19 29.75
CA LEU A 8 -36.12 -10.43 30.08
C LEU A 8 -37.26 -10.63 29.07
N GLY A 9 -37.22 -11.75 28.36
CA GLY A 9 -38.22 -12.16 27.40
C GLY A 9 -39.19 -13.20 27.97
N ASP A 10 -40.11 -13.64 27.10
CA ASP A 10 -41.09 -14.66 27.45
C ASP A 10 -40.43 -15.99 27.83
N LYS A 11 -41.03 -16.71 28.77
CA LYS A 11 -40.53 -18.01 29.18
C LYS A 11 -40.71 -19.03 28.06
N VAL A 12 -39.62 -19.68 27.66
CA VAL A 12 -39.65 -20.84 26.78
C VAL A 12 -39.36 -22.07 27.63
N ASP A 13 -40.26 -23.06 27.58
CA ASP A 13 -40.20 -24.27 28.40
C ASP A 13 -40.05 -24.02 29.91
N GLY A 14 -40.70 -22.96 30.41
CA GLY A 14 -40.70 -22.59 31.82
C GLY A 14 -39.43 -21.89 32.32
N LYS A 15 -38.46 -21.64 31.43
CA LYS A 15 -37.21 -20.93 31.76
C LYS A 15 -37.24 -19.50 31.22
N ASP A 16 -36.69 -18.59 32.01
CA ASP A 16 -36.49 -17.20 31.60
C ASP A 16 -35.60 -17.13 30.36
N THR A 17 -36.04 -16.37 29.36
CA THR A 17 -35.21 -16.03 28.21
C THR A 17 -34.70 -14.60 28.37
N TYR A 18 -33.48 -14.35 27.90
CA TYR A 18 -32.86 -13.02 27.96
C TYR A 18 -32.35 -12.66 26.58
N PHE A 19 -32.70 -11.46 26.12
CA PHE A 19 -32.22 -10.89 24.88
C PHE A 19 -31.28 -9.74 25.18
N VAL A 20 -30.18 -9.60 24.43
CA VAL A 20 -29.32 -8.43 24.57
C VAL A 20 -30.07 -7.22 24.01
N GLY A 21 -30.31 -6.21 24.85
CA GLY A 21 -30.97 -4.97 24.46
C GLY A 21 -29.98 -3.94 23.90
N GLU A 22 -28.89 -3.68 24.63
CA GLU A 22 -27.89 -2.69 24.24
C GLU A 22 -26.48 -3.14 24.66
N PHE A 23 -25.50 -2.85 23.81
CA PHE A 23 -24.08 -2.92 24.14
C PHE A 23 -23.50 -1.51 24.15
N ASN A 24 -22.95 -1.08 25.29
CA ASN A 24 -22.27 0.20 25.40
C ASN A 24 -20.78 0.00 25.69
N CYS A 25 -19.93 0.61 24.88
CA CYS A 25 -18.47 0.54 24.97
C CYS A 25 -17.77 1.91 25.04
N SER A 26 -18.52 3.00 25.20
CA SER A 26 -17.98 4.37 25.18
C SER A 26 -18.23 5.09 26.50
N CYS A 27 -17.16 5.39 27.24
CA CYS A 27 -17.19 6.18 28.48
C CYS A 27 -18.13 5.65 29.60
N VAL A 28 -18.20 4.33 29.77
CA VAL A 28 -18.96 3.70 30.86
C VAL A 28 -18.23 3.91 32.20
N GLY A 29 -18.80 4.73 33.08
CA GLY A 29 -18.22 5.05 34.40
C GLY A 29 -18.55 4.00 35.46
N ILE A 30 -17.53 3.51 36.18
CA ILE A 30 -17.68 2.57 37.32
C ILE A 30 -17.86 3.29 38.67
N THR A 31 -18.44 4.48 38.66
CA THR A 31 -18.53 5.36 39.84
C THR A 31 -19.22 4.73 41.05
N GLN A 32 -20.04 3.69 40.84
CA GLN A 32 -20.71 2.93 41.90
C GLN A 32 -20.13 1.52 42.13
N GLN A 33 -19.13 1.08 41.36
CA GLN A 33 -18.50 -0.24 41.45
C GLN A 33 -16.99 -0.15 41.72
N LEU A 34 -16.63 0.69 42.69
CA LEU A 34 -15.24 0.96 43.07
C LEU A 34 -14.48 -0.28 43.60
N HIS A 35 -15.18 -1.36 43.96
CA HIS A 35 -14.56 -2.63 44.33
C HIS A 35 -13.90 -3.35 43.13
N LEU A 36 -14.20 -2.94 41.88
CA LEU A 36 -13.61 -3.50 40.66
C LEU A 36 -12.34 -2.76 40.21
N VAL A 37 -11.87 -1.77 40.96
CA VAL A 37 -10.72 -0.93 40.56
C VAL A 37 -9.45 -1.74 40.33
N GLU A 38 -9.16 -2.75 41.17
CA GLU A 38 -8.01 -3.65 40.97
C GLU A 38 -8.17 -4.47 39.69
N GLN A 39 -9.36 -5.02 39.45
CA GLN A 39 -9.66 -5.83 38.26
C GLN A 39 -9.57 -5.01 36.96
N VAL A 40 -9.94 -3.71 37.01
CA VAL A 40 -9.77 -2.77 35.90
C VAL A 40 -8.30 -2.42 35.69
N ALA A 41 -7.52 -2.26 36.76
CA ALA A 41 -6.08 -2.04 36.67
C ALA A 41 -5.36 -3.25 36.06
N ASP A 42 -5.68 -4.46 36.50
CA ASP A 42 -5.13 -5.71 35.97
C ASP A 42 -5.46 -5.87 34.47
N ALA A 43 -6.71 -5.63 34.07
CA ALA A 43 -7.12 -5.68 32.67
C ALA A 43 -6.43 -4.58 31.84
N ALA A 44 -6.24 -3.38 32.38
CA ALA A 44 -5.51 -2.31 31.70
C ALA A 44 -4.04 -2.69 31.49
N ILE A 45 -3.39 -3.31 32.49
CA ILE A 45 -2.03 -3.85 32.35
C ILE A 45 -2.00 -4.94 31.27
N GLU A 46 -2.95 -5.88 31.29
CA GLU A 46 -3.04 -6.97 30.31
C GLU A 46 -3.21 -6.46 28.87
N ILE A 47 -4.02 -5.42 28.66
CA ILE A 47 -4.24 -4.79 27.34
C ILE A 47 -3.04 -3.95 26.90
N SER A 48 -2.37 -3.28 27.84
CA SER A 48 -1.20 -2.43 27.57
C SER A 48 0.07 -3.24 27.34
N THR A 49 0.07 -4.51 27.73
CA THR A 49 1.18 -5.43 27.51
C THR A 49 1.01 -6.04 26.12
N PRO A 50 1.96 -5.89 25.18
CA PRO A 50 1.81 -6.43 23.84
C PRO A 50 1.68 -7.96 23.91
N LYS A 51 0.48 -8.48 23.67
CA LYS A 51 0.30 -9.91 23.41
C LYS A 51 0.72 -10.18 21.98
N ALA A 52 1.75 -11.02 21.81
CA ALA A 52 2.08 -11.56 20.50
C ALA A 52 0.83 -12.27 19.94
N PRO A 53 0.47 -12.07 18.66
CA PRO A 53 -0.69 -12.74 18.08
C PRO A 53 -0.50 -14.26 18.12
N GLU A 54 -1.40 -14.96 18.80
CA GLU A 54 -1.48 -16.42 18.77
C GLU A 54 -1.93 -16.86 17.37
N GLY A 55 -1.05 -17.57 16.66
CA GLY A 55 -1.38 -18.20 15.37
C GLY A 55 -0.40 -17.91 14.23
N ALA A 56 0.54 -16.97 14.40
CA ALA A 56 1.74 -16.94 13.55
C ALA A 56 2.83 -17.75 14.26
N ALA A 57 3.44 -18.72 13.57
CA ALA A 57 4.69 -19.30 14.06
C ALA A 57 5.63 -18.11 14.39
N PRO A 58 6.10 -17.97 15.65
CA PRO A 58 6.95 -16.86 15.99
C PRO A 58 8.19 -16.98 15.12
N ALA A 59 8.37 -16.03 14.20
CA ALA A 59 9.70 -15.70 13.73
C ALA A 59 10.50 -15.47 15.02
N ALA A 60 11.48 -16.33 15.27
CA ALA A 60 12.29 -16.29 16.49
C ALA A 60 12.58 -14.83 16.84
N ALA A 61 12.46 -14.46 18.12
CA ALA A 61 12.89 -13.18 18.64
C ALA A 61 14.41 -13.07 18.42
N ALA A 62 14.80 -12.83 17.18
CA ALA A 62 16.15 -12.53 16.78
C ALA A 62 16.44 -11.19 17.44
N GLY A 63 17.45 -11.17 18.30
CA GLY A 63 17.94 -9.91 18.86
C GLY A 63 18.25 -8.91 17.75
N VAL A 64 18.42 -7.64 18.15
CA VAL A 64 18.84 -6.56 17.25
C VAL A 64 19.98 -7.06 16.34
N PRO A 65 19.80 -7.08 15.01
CA PRO A 65 20.81 -7.58 14.10
C PRO A 65 22.12 -6.81 14.27
N VAL A 66 23.22 -7.53 14.47
CA VAL A 66 24.54 -6.91 14.59
C VAL A 66 25.21 -6.85 13.22
N MET A 67 25.76 -5.70 12.88
CA MET A 67 26.52 -5.50 11.65
C MET A 67 27.77 -6.37 11.65
N LYS A 68 28.01 -7.09 10.55
CA LYS A 68 29.22 -7.91 10.37
C LYS A 68 30.45 -7.05 10.06
N PRO A 69 31.66 -7.54 10.33
CA PRO A 69 32.89 -6.89 9.88
C PRO A 69 32.90 -6.72 8.35
N GLN A 70 33.41 -5.59 7.88
CA GLN A 70 33.56 -5.34 6.44
C GLN A 70 34.64 -6.27 5.85
N PRO A 71 34.52 -6.67 4.57
CA PRO A 71 35.55 -7.45 3.91
C PRO A 71 36.85 -6.65 3.78
N ALA A 72 38.00 -7.33 3.83
CA ALA A 72 39.30 -6.69 3.72
C ALA A 72 39.60 -6.13 2.33
N ASN A 73 39.07 -6.80 1.28
CA ASN A 73 39.26 -6.43 -0.13
C ASN A 73 37.90 -6.41 -0.85
N PRO A 74 37.05 -5.39 -0.60
CA PRO A 74 35.73 -5.33 -1.20
C PRO A 74 35.78 -5.13 -2.72
N GLU A 75 34.85 -5.76 -3.44
CA GLU A 75 34.65 -5.49 -4.88
C GLU A 75 34.03 -4.11 -5.14
N GLY A 76 33.28 -3.59 -4.16
CA GLY A 76 32.63 -2.29 -4.22
C GLY A 76 31.94 -1.95 -2.89
N THR A 77 31.40 -0.73 -2.84
CA THR A 77 30.63 -0.23 -1.70
C THR A 77 29.18 0.01 -2.10
N VAL A 78 28.25 -0.42 -1.25
CA VAL A 78 26.83 -0.08 -1.33
C VAL A 78 26.37 0.60 -0.04
N ILE A 79 25.74 1.76 -0.17
CA ILE A 79 25.16 2.48 0.98
C ILE A 79 23.65 2.19 1.06
N VAL A 80 23.14 1.89 2.24
CA VAL A 80 21.68 1.85 2.51
C VAL A 80 21.28 3.17 3.16
N LEU A 81 20.63 4.04 2.39
CA LEU A 81 20.27 5.39 2.84
C LEU A 81 18.91 5.37 3.55
N GLU A 82 18.84 5.90 4.77
CA GLU A 82 17.64 5.94 5.61
C GLU A 82 17.49 7.28 6.32
N CYS A 83 16.37 7.49 6.99
CA CYS A 83 16.15 8.64 7.87
C CYS A 83 15.93 8.16 9.31
N ARG A 84 16.24 9.03 10.28
CA ARG A 84 15.95 8.78 11.70
C ARG A 84 14.46 8.99 11.97
N GLY A 85 13.93 8.27 12.97
CA GLY A 85 12.52 8.34 13.35
C GLY A 85 11.60 7.57 12.40
N GLY A 86 10.30 7.83 12.49
CA GLY A 86 9.26 7.07 11.80
C GLY A 86 8.79 5.83 12.57
N SER A 87 7.64 5.29 12.17
CA SER A 87 7.03 4.09 12.78
C SER A 87 7.64 2.78 12.28
N ASP A 88 8.55 2.84 11.31
CA ASP A 88 9.12 1.69 10.61
C ASP A 88 10.50 1.26 11.13
N LYS A 89 10.99 1.88 12.22
CA LYS A 89 12.32 1.64 12.81
C LYS A 89 12.25 0.78 14.07
N GLY A 90 13.25 -0.07 14.26
CA GLY A 90 13.45 -0.87 15.46
C GLY A 90 14.19 -0.12 16.56
N ALA A 91 14.51 -0.82 17.65
CA ALA A 91 15.23 -0.27 18.80
C ALA A 91 16.65 0.21 18.47
N ASP A 92 17.23 -0.25 17.37
CA ASP A 92 18.53 0.18 16.83
C ASP A 92 18.44 1.43 15.93
N GLY A 93 17.23 1.94 15.71
CA GLY A 93 16.99 3.08 14.83
C GLY A 93 17.02 2.75 13.34
N HIS A 94 17.09 1.46 12.97
CA HIS A 94 17.09 1.00 11.58
C HIS A 94 15.78 0.29 11.22
N ARG A 95 15.46 0.21 9.94
CA ARG A 95 14.41 -0.72 9.50
C ARG A 95 14.88 -2.15 9.77
N ARG A 96 13.93 -3.03 10.08
CA ARG A 96 14.22 -4.43 10.42
C ARG A 96 15.02 -5.18 9.35
N ASP A 97 14.95 -4.77 8.09
CA ASP A 97 15.64 -5.38 6.96
C ASP A 97 16.98 -4.71 6.58
N THR A 98 17.32 -3.54 7.13
CA THR A 98 18.53 -2.77 6.80
C THR A 98 19.82 -3.54 7.08
N ILE A 99 20.08 -3.83 8.35
CA ILE A 99 21.31 -4.50 8.76
C ILE A 99 21.39 -5.92 8.15
N PRO A 100 20.28 -6.70 8.06
CA PRO A 100 20.27 -7.95 7.31
C PRO A 100 20.67 -7.81 5.83
N ILE A 101 20.21 -6.77 5.11
CA ILE A 101 20.62 -6.51 3.72
C ILE A 101 22.12 -6.17 3.66
N CYS A 102 22.62 -5.27 4.52
CA CYS A 102 24.04 -4.95 4.57
C CYS A 102 24.89 -6.20 4.86
N ASN A 103 24.46 -7.04 5.80
CA ASN A 103 25.15 -8.29 6.14
C ASN A 103 25.13 -9.31 5.01
N ALA A 104 24.13 -9.28 4.13
CA ALA A 104 24.06 -10.12 2.94
C ALA A 104 25.04 -9.64 1.86
N LEU A 105 25.17 -8.32 1.67
CA LEU A 105 26.18 -7.71 0.79
C LEU A 105 27.61 -8.00 1.28
N ILE A 106 27.86 -7.85 2.58
CA ILE A 106 29.15 -8.20 3.20
C ILE A 106 29.53 -9.66 2.94
N LYS A 107 28.56 -10.57 3.02
CA LYS A 107 28.79 -12.00 2.75
C LYS A 107 29.20 -12.26 1.29
N LYS A 108 28.91 -11.34 0.37
CA LYS A 108 29.30 -11.40 -1.03
C LYS A 108 30.59 -10.63 -1.32
N ASP A 109 31.38 -10.29 -0.30
CA ASP A 109 32.62 -9.51 -0.40
C ASP A 109 32.42 -8.07 -0.89
N TRP A 110 31.28 -7.45 -0.53
CA TRP A 110 31.03 -6.03 -0.73
C TRP A 110 31.07 -5.26 0.58
N CYS A 111 31.58 -4.02 0.55
CA CYS A 111 31.39 -3.10 1.66
C CYS A 111 29.94 -2.64 1.68
N ALA A 112 29.27 -2.70 2.83
CA ALA A 112 27.92 -2.19 2.96
C ALA A 112 27.71 -1.51 4.30
N MET A 113 27.01 -0.38 4.32
CA MET A 113 26.70 0.33 5.56
C MET A 113 25.43 1.18 5.45
N PRO A 114 24.66 1.31 6.54
CA PRO A 114 23.60 2.29 6.59
C PRO A 114 24.16 3.71 6.70
N MET A 115 23.46 4.67 6.11
CA MET A 115 23.72 6.10 6.25
C MET A 115 22.42 6.83 6.51
N PHE A 116 22.41 7.78 7.44
CA PHE A 116 21.23 8.59 7.73
C PHE A 116 21.24 9.90 6.94
N TYR A 117 20.08 10.27 6.42
CA TYR A 117 19.80 11.52 5.73
C TYR A 117 18.84 12.40 6.55
N ASP A 118 19.16 13.68 6.57
CA ASP A 118 18.32 14.84 6.82
C ASP A 118 18.82 15.98 5.90
N ASP A 119 18.05 17.05 5.78
CA ASP A 119 18.41 18.16 4.89
C ASP A 119 19.73 18.85 5.30
N GLU A 120 20.08 18.84 6.59
CA GLU A 120 21.31 19.44 7.11
C GLU A 120 22.57 18.70 6.63
N CYS A 121 22.48 17.38 6.45
CA CYS A 121 23.60 16.55 5.99
C CYS A 121 23.59 16.26 4.48
N CYS A 122 22.66 16.84 3.70
CA CYS A 122 22.48 16.55 2.27
C CYS A 122 23.79 16.56 1.46
N GLU A 123 24.62 17.60 1.57
CA GLU A 123 25.89 17.69 0.83
C GLU A 123 26.92 16.63 1.25
N LYS A 124 26.95 16.27 2.55
CA LYS A 124 27.84 15.21 3.05
C LYS A 124 27.40 13.84 2.54
N VAL A 125 26.10 13.56 2.60
CA VAL A 125 25.52 12.33 2.06
C VAL A 125 25.79 12.23 0.56
N LYS A 126 25.54 13.30 -0.20
CA LYS A 126 25.82 13.36 -1.63
C LYS A 126 27.27 13.04 -1.94
N ALA A 127 28.22 13.64 -1.21
CA ALA A 127 29.64 13.38 -1.38
C ALA A 127 29.98 11.90 -1.15
N GLU A 128 29.42 11.28 -0.10
CA GLU A 128 29.69 9.87 0.17
C GLU A 128 29.09 8.94 -0.88
N LEU A 129 27.84 9.20 -1.31
CA LEU A 129 27.17 8.42 -2.35
C LEU A 129 27.93 8.48 -3.68
N LEU A 130 28.62 9.57 -3.99
CA LEU A 130 29.45 9.68 -5.19
C LEU A 130 30.72 8.80 -5.15
N THR A 131 31.10 8.29 -3.98
CA THR A 131 32.25 7.37 -3.84
C THR A 131 31.89 5.90 -4.00
N CYS A 132 30.60 5.55 -3.90
CA CYS A 132 30.14 4.17 -3.89
C CYS A 132 29.79 3.67 -5.30
N LYS A 133 29.61 2.34 -5.43
CA LYS A 133 29.17 1.72 -6.70
C LYS A 133 27.65 1.78 -6.86
N GLY A 134 26.93 1.84 -5.76
CA GLY A 134 25.50 2.03 -5.75
C GLY A 134 24.91 2.25 -4.36
N PHE A 135 23.62 2.53 -4.30
CA PHE A 135 22.92 2.71 -3.03
C PHE A 135 21.46 2.29 -3.08
N ILE A 136 20.92 2.00 -1.89
CA ILE A 136 19.53 1.62 -1.64
C ILE A 136 18.88 2.76 -0.86
N ALA A 137 18.05 3.56 -1.51
CA ALA A 137 17.26 4.58 -0.81
C ALA A 137 16.05 3.93 -0.15
N ARG A 138 15.99 3.98 1.19
CA ARG A 138 14.93 3.44 2.03
C ARG A 138 14.26 4.54 2.84
N VAL A 139 13.85 5.59 2.12
CA VAL A 139 13.15 6.75 2.68
C VAL A 139 11.73 6.78 2.13
N ASN A 140 10.74 6.60 3.00
CA ASN A 140 9.34 6.81 2.66
C ASN A 140 9.04 8.31 2.50
N PRO A 141 8.49 8.75 1.35
CA PRO A 141 8.23 10.17 1.13
C PRO A 141 7.31 10.81 2.16
N GLY A 142 7.58 12.06 2.53
CA GLY A 142 6.73 12.88 3.40
C GLY A 142 6.61 12.40 4.86
N THR A 143 7.40 11.41 5.29
CA THR A 143 7.23 10.75 6.60
C THR A 143 8.17 11.29 7.68
N TYR A 144 9.34 11.81 7.33
CA TYR A 144 10.41 12.09 8.28
C TYR A 144 10.58 13.60 8.51
N ALA A 145 10.69 14.00 9.78
CA ALA A 145 10.99 15.37 10.14
C ALA A 145 12.41 15.77 9.67
N GLY A 146 12.56 17.00 9.19
CA GLY A 146 13.84 17.51 8.67
C GLY A 146 14.23 16.96 7.30
N VAL A 147 13.29 16.36 6.56
CA VAL A 147 13.48 15.83 5.21
C VAL A 147 12.52 16.52 4.25
N THR A 148 13.07 17.35 3.36
CA THR A 148 12.33 17.95 2.26
C THR A 148 12.42 17.04 1.04
N GLN A 149 11.30 16.47 0.60
CA GLN A 149 11.29 15.45 -0.46
C GLN A 149 11.95 15.94 -1.76
N SER A 150 11.71 17.19 -2.17
CA SER A 150 12.30 17.75 -3.38
C SER A 150 13.83 17.92 -3.30
N VAL A 151 14.36 18.21 -2.11
CA VAL A 151 15.81 18.31 -1.86
C VAL A 151 16.45 16.93 -1.96
N LEU A 152 15.85 15.93 -1.31
CA LEU A 152 16.29 14.55 -1.39
C LEU A 152 16.25 14.03 -2.84
N ASP A 153 15.12 14.21 -3.53
CA ASP A 153 14.95 13.76 -4.92
C ASP A 153 15.98 14.40 -5.85
N GLN A 154 16.28 15.70 -5.68
CA GLN A 154 17.31 16.37 -6.47
C GLN A 154 18.71 15.82 -6.19
N MET A 155 19.06 15.59 -4.93
CA MET A 155 20.35 14.98 -4.56
C MET A 155 20.51 13.59 -5.19
N LEU A 156 19.47 12.75 -5.10
CA LEU A 156 19.48 11.41 -5.67
C LEU A 156 19.61 11.43 -7.20
N ARG A 157 18.96 12.38 -7.89
CA ARG A 157 19.12 12.60 -9.34
C ARG A 157 20.54 13.02 -9.69
N ASP A 158 21.12 13.95 -8.94
CA ASP A 158 22.49 14.41 -9.16
C ASP A 158 23.48 13.26 -9.06
N VAL A 159 23.34 12.41 -8.03
CA VAL A 159 24.19 11.21 -7.83
C VAL A 159 23.99 10.22 -8.99
N ALA A 160 22.74 9.93 -9.38
CA ALA A 160 22.44 9.05 -10.51
C ALA A 160 23.06 9.55 -11.83
N SER A 161 23.03 10.86 -12.07
CA SER A 161 23.60 11.48 -13.27
C SER A 161 25.12 11.31 -13.39
N LYS A 162 25.80 10.96 -12.30
CA LYS A 162 27.25 10.63 -12.27
C LYS A 162 27.54 9.14 -12.47
N GLY A 163 26.51 8.33 -12.71
CA GLY A 163 26.65 6.90 -13.03
C GLY A 163 26.67 5.97 -11.81
N VAL A 164 26.37 6.47 -10.62
CA VAL A 164 26.20 5.62 -9.42
C VAL A 164 24.87 4.88 -9.53
N ALA A 165 24.91 3.55 -9.37
CA ALA A 165 23.71 2.74 -9.50
C ALA A 165 22.74 3.01 -8.33
N MET A 166 21.51 3.43 -8.65
CA MET A 166 20.46 3.64 -7.67
C MET A 166 19.36 2.60 -7.84
N MET A 167 18.97 1.97 -6.74
CA MET A 167 18.01 0.88 -6.75
C MET A 167 16.56 1.28 -6.98
N SER A 168 16.18 2.52 -6.63
CA SER A 168 14.88 3.12 -7.00
C SER A 168 15.10 4.58 -7.36
N HIS A 169 15.15 4.89 -8.66
CA HIS A 169 15.34 6.27 -9.12
C HIS A 169 14.11 7.13 -8.78
N PRO A 170 14.26 8.40 -8.35
CA PRO A 170 13.14 9.30 -8.05
C PRO A 170 12.09 9.37 -9.17
N ASP A 171 12.52 9.48 -10.43
CA ASP A 171 11.58 9.44 -11.57
C ASP A 171 10.78 8.16 -11.67
N VAL A 172 11.40 7.01 -11.37
CA VAL A 172 10.69 5.73 -11.40
C VAL A 172 9.69 5.69 -10.26
N MET A 173 10.08 6.10 -9.04
CA MET A 173 9.17 6.16 -7.90
C MET A 173 7.97 7.08 -8.16
N ILE A 174 8.23 8.26 -8.73
CA ILE A 174 7.19 9.27 -9.03
C ILE A 174 6.25 8.78 -10.13
N LYS A 175 6.77 8.22 -11.23
CA LYS A 175 5.93 7.84 -12.38
C LYS A 175 5.28 6.47 -12.22
N MET A 176 6.02 5.46 -11.75
CA MET A 176 5.50 4.09 -11.59
C MET A 176 4.57 3.99 -10.37
N GLY A 177 4.88 4.69 -9.28
CA GLY A 177 4.05 4.71 -8.07
C GLY A 177 2.82 5.64 -8.16
N ALA A 178 2.77 6.55 -9.13
CA ALA A 178 1.60 7.39 -9.37
C ALA A 178 0.44 6.57 -9.94
N LYS A 179 -0.80 6.97 -9.60
CA LYS A 179 -1.98 6.34 -10.19
C LYS A 179 -2.09 6.60 -11.71
N ASP A 180 -1.39 7.62 -12.23
CA ASP A 180 -1.20 7.83 -13.68
C ASP A 180 -0.71 6.58 -14.42
N ALA A 181 0.12 5.76 -13.75
CA ALA A 181 0.65 4.54 -14.32
C ALA A 181 -0.46 3.61 -14.84
N LEU A 182 -1.63 3.61 -14.19
CA LEU A 182 -2.78 2.78 -14.56
C LEU A 182 -3.35 3.15 -15.94
N VAL A 183 -3.31 4.43 -16.31
CA VAL A 183 -3.74 4.90 -17.63
C VAL A 183 -2.69 4.56 -18.67
N LYS A 184 -1.40 4.65 -18.31
CA LYS A 184 -0.30 4.33 -19.23
C LYS A 184 -0.23 2.85 -19.60
N ILE A 185 -0.61 1.95 -18.67
CA ILE A 185 -0.63 0.50 -18.92
C ILE A 185 -1.97 -0.03 -19.45
N LYS A 186 -2.95 0.84 -19.74
CA LYS A 186 -4.34 0.43 -20.02
C LYS A 186 -4.52 -0.56 -21.17
N ASP A 187 -3.57 -0.58 -22.12
CA ASP A 187 -3.57 -1.45 -23.30
C ASP A 187 -2.78 -2.77 -23.07
N LEU A 188 -2.17 -2.95 -21.90
CA LEU A 188 -1.58 -4.23 -21.48
C LEU A 188 -2.67 -5.18 -20.97
N SER A 189 -2.42 -6.49 -20.91
CA SER A 189 -3.43 -7.43 -20.38
C SER A 189 -3.76 -7.21 -18.90
N CYS A 190 -2.83 -6.61 -18.14
CA CYS A 190 -3.04 -6.22 -16.76
C CYS A 190 -3.63 -4.80 -16.58
N GLY A 191 -3.91 -4.08 -17.67
CA GLY A 191 -4.55 -2.75 -17.66
C GLY A 191 -6.02 -2.80 -18.06
N MET A 192 -6.75 -1.70 -17.81
CA MET A 192 -8.16 -1.59 -18.19
C MET A 192 -8.34 -0.52 -19.27
N PRO A 193 -8.78 -0.88 -20.50
CA PRO A 193 -8.84 0.06 -21.64
C PRO A 193 -9.67 1.32 -21.43
N ASP A 194 -10.67 1.25 -20.54
CA ASP A 194 -11.56 2.32 -20.12
C ASP A 194 -11.07 3.04 -18.84
N THR A 195 -9.77 3.06 -18.61
CA THR A 195 -9.13 3.90 -17.59
C THR A 195 -8.89 5.29 -18.16
N TYR A 196 -9.36 6.33 -17.46
CA TYR A 196 -9.16 7.74 -17.82
C TYR A 196 -8.30 8.45 -16.76
N ALA A 197 -7.55 9.46 -17.19
CA ALA A 197 -6.89 10.43 -16.32
C ALA A 197 -7.43 11.81 -16.64
N TYR A 198 -7.79 12.55 -15.59
CA TYR A 198 -8.20 13.94 -15.67
C TYR A 198 -7.10 14.81 -15.07
N TYR A 199 -6.45 15.61 -15.92
CA TYR A 199 -5.39 16.55 -15.52
C TYR A 199 -5.93 17.97 -15.30
N ASP A 200 -7.18 18.21 -15.71
CA ASP A 200 -7.87 19.48 -15.57
C ASP A 200 -9.36 19.23 -15.28
N ILE A 201 -10.02 20.26 -14.77
CA ILE A 201 -11.40 20.19 -14.31
C ILE A 201 -12.38 20.08 -15.49
N GLU A 202 -12.02 20.64 -16.65
CA GLU A 202 -12.88 20.66 -17.83
C GLU A 202 -13.04 19.26 -18.41
N SER A 203 -11.92 18.56 -18.64
CA SER A 203 -11.92 17.16 -19.09
C SER A 203 -12.62 16.23 -18.12
N PHE A 204 -12.47 16.46 -16.81
CA PHE A 204 -13.21 15.70 -15.79
C PHE A 204 -14.72 15.91 -15.90
N LYS A 205 -15.17 17.17 -15.95
CA LYS A 205 -16.60 17.51 -16.05
C LYS A 205 -17.23 17.03 -17.34
N GLU A 206 -16.46 16.93 -18.42
CA GLU A 206 -16.96 16.42 -19.69
C GLU A 206 -17.08 14.88 -19.69
N GLN A 207 -16.09 14.18 -19.16
CA GLN A 207 -15.95 12.73 -19.37
C GLN A 207 -16.55 11.89 -18.23
N PHE A 208 -16.48 12.33 -16.98
CA PHE A 208 -16.96 11.53 -15.84
C PHE A 208 -18.47 11.22 -15.88
N PRO A 209 -19.37 12.15 -16.28
CA PRO A 209 -20.78 11.82 -16.46
C PRO A 209 -21.00 10.69 -17.47
N LYS A 210 -20.22 10.67 -18.56
CA LYS A 210 -20.27 9.62 -19.59
C LYS A 210 -19.75 8.29 -19.06
N SER A 211 -18.66 8.30 -18.28
CA SER A 211 -18.08 7.07 -17.73
C SER A 211 -18.97 6.44 -16.66
N VAL A 212 -19.51 7.22 -15.72
CA VAL A 212 -20.40 6.71 -14.65
C VAL A 212 -21.77 6.27 -15.17
N ALA A 213 -22.22 6.80 -16.31
CA ALA A 213 -23.40 6.29 -17.01
C ALA A 213 -23.24 4.84 -17.50
N SER A 214 -22.01 4.39 -17.77
CA SER A 214 -21.74 3.04 -18.28
C SER A 214 -21.67 1.96 -17.21
N GLY A 215 -21.62 2.35 -15.93
CA GLY A 215 -21.53 1.45 -14.78
C GLY A 215 -20.73 2.06 -13.63
N THR A 216 -20.60 1.29 -12.55
CA THR A 216 -19.88 1.71 -11.34
C THR A 216 -18.43 2.08 -11.66
N ARG A 217 -18.00 3.26 -11.18
CA ARG A 217 -16.64 3.79 -11.36
C ARG A 217 -15.91 3.85 -10.04
N VAL A 218 -14.58 3.85 -10.11
CA VAL A 218 -13.67 4.08 -8.99
C VAL A 218 -12.80 5.27 -9.35
N LEU A 219 -13.04 6.41 -8.69
CA LEU A 219 -12.17 7.57 -8.79
C LEU A 219 -11.02 7.44 -7.78
N LYS A 220 -9.80 7.75 -8.19
CA LYS A 220 -8.60 7.65 -7.35
C LYS A 220 -7.78 8.93 -7.49
N GLN A 221 -7.53 9.63 -6.38
CA GLN A 221 -6.54 10.69 -6.37
C GLN A 221 -5.14 10.15 -6.68
N ASN A 222 -4.28 10.98 -7.27
CA ASN A 222 -2.95 10.55 -7.71
C ASN A 222 -2.05 10.07 -6.57
N ARG A 223 -2.08 10.79 -5.45
CA ARG A 223 -1.25 10.57 -4.28
C ARG A 223 -2.16 10.44 -3.08
N GLY A 224 -2.20 9.25 -2.52
CA GLY A 224 -3.00 8.90 -1.35
C GLY A 224 -2.56 7.53 -0.88
N SER A 225 -2.79 7.23 0.40
CA SER A 225 -2.47 5.93 0.97
C SER A 225 -3.71 5.35 1.65
N GLN A 226 -3.76 4.03 1.77
CA GLN A 226 -4.78 3.35 2.60
C GLN A 226 -6.23 3.64 2.21
N GLY A 227 -6.50 3.97 0.93
CA GLY A 227 -7.85 4.22 0.44
C GLY A 227 -8.32 5.67 0.49
N GLU A 228 -7.51 6.59 1.02
CA GLU A 228 -7.82 8.03 1.03
C GLU A 228 -7.97 8.56 -0.40
N GLY A 229 -9.08 9.27 -0.67
CA GLY A 229 -9.42 9.80 -1.99
C GLY A 229 -9.66 8.73 -3.05
N ILE A 230 -10.04 7.51 -2.63
CA ILE A 230 -10.54 6.45 -3.51
C ILE A 230 -12.05 6.31 -3.30
N TRP A 231 -12.81 6.67 -4.33
CA TRP A 231 -14.27 6.75 -4.28
C TRP A 231 -14.90 5.73 -5.23
N VAL A 232 -15.77 4.89 -4.71
CA VAL A 232 -16.69 4.08 -5.52
C VAL A 232 -17.92 4.92 -5.82
N CYS A 233 -18.21 5.11 -7.11
CA CYS A 233 -19.26 6.00 -7.61
C CYS A 233 -20.29 5.21 -8.38
N ASN A 234 -21.55 5.26 -7.93
CA ASN A 234 -22.70 4.66 -8.60
C ASN A 234 -23.75 5.72 -8.89
N VAL A 235 -24.38 5.68 -10.07
CA VAL A 235 -25.65 6.38 -10.26
C VAL A 235 -26.68 5.76 -9.30
N LYS A 236 -27.38 6.59 -8.54
CA LYS A 236 -28.41 6.11 -7.59
C LYS A 236 -29.54 5.42 -8.35
N GLU A 237 -29.97 4.26 -7.85
CA GLU A 237 -31.01 3.42 -8.44
C GLU A 237 -32.32 4.20 -8.67
N GLY A 238 -33.04 3.83 -9.74
CA GLY A 238 -34.33 4.44 -10.09
C GLY A 238 -34.24 5.77 -10.84
N GLN A 239 -33.04 6.22 -11.22
CA GLN A 239 -32.87 7.35 -12.13
C GLN A 239 -32.84 6.89 -13.58
N GLU A 240 -33.73 7.44 -14.39
CA GLU A 240 -33.85 7.17 -15.82
C GLU A 240 -33.36 8.38 -16.64
N GLY A 241 -32.86 8.13 -17.85
CA GLY A 241 -32.43 9.17 -18.79
C GLY A 241 -30.92 9.41 -18.81
N GLU A 242 -30.52 10.50 -19.46
CA GLU A 242 -29.11 10.88 -19.58
C GLU A 242 -28.55 11.35 -18.23
N VAL A 243 -27.34 10.88 -17.91
CA VAL A 243 -26.63 11.30 -16.70
C VAL A 243 -26.24 12.78 -16.85
N SER A 244 -26.78 13.62 -15.97
CA SER A 244 -26.61 15.07 -15.97
C SER A 244 -26.05 15.55 -14.64
N GLY A 245 -25.73 16.85 -14.54
CA GLY A 245 -25.21 17.45 -13.30
C GLY A 245 -26.09 17.24 -12.07
N ALA A 246 -27.42 17.17 -12.25
CA ALA A 246 -28.39 16.94 -11.17
C ALA A 246 -28.58 15.45 -10.81
N THR A 247 -28.02 14.52 -11.59
CA THR A 247 -28.13 13.08 -11.31
C THR A 247 -27.47 12.76 -9.98
N MET A 248 -28.17 12.04 -9.11
CA MET A 248 -27.65 11.65 -7.79
C MET A 248 -26.69 10.46 -7.89
N LEU A 249 -25.59 10.53 -7.17
CA LEU A 249 -24.63 9.45 -6.97
C LEU A 249 -24.76 8.86 -5.56
N CYS A 250 -24.59 7.54 -5.45
CA CYS A 250 -24.23 6.86 -4.21
C CYS A 250 -22.71 6.67 -4.21
N LEU A 251 -22.05 7.27 -3.22
CA LEU A 251 -20.60 7.33 -3.09
C LEU A 251 -20.16 6.53 -1.87
N GLN A 252 -19.00 5.88 -1.97
CA GLN A 252 -18.33 5.25 -0.84
C GLN A 252 -16.83 5.51 -0.92
N GLU A 253 -16.24 6.09 0.14
CA GLU A 253 -14.78 6.23 0.22
C GLU A 253 -14.14 4.97 0.80
N ALA A 254 -13.04 4.50 0.22
CA ALA A 254 -12.36 3.28 0.66
C ALA A 254 -11.57 3.44 1.97
N PHE A 255 -11.31 4.68 2.41
CA PHE A 255 -10.52 4.98 3.61
C PHE A 255 -11.18 4.47 4.90
N ASP A 256 -12.44 4.84 5.12
CA ASP A 256 -13.21 4.50 6.31
C ASP A 256 -14.55 3.80 5.99
N ASN A 257 -14.82 3.53 4.70
CA ASN A 257 -16.06 2.95 4.18
C ASN A 257 -17.31 3.80 4.42
N HIS A 258 -17.17 5.10 4.71
CA HIS A 258 -18.34 5.97 4.81
C HIS A 258 -19.06 6.05 3.46
N LYS A 259 -20.37 6.26 3.54
CA LYS A 259 -21.23 6.42 2.37
C LYS A 259 -21.90 7.77 2.41
N GLU A 260 -22.01 8.40 1.25
CA GLU A 260 -22.74 9.64 1.10
C GLU A 260 -23.42 9.71 -0.27
N GLU A 261 -24.38 10.63 -0.37
CA GLU A 261 -25.04 10.94 -1.64
C GLU A 261 -24.75 12.38 -2.01
N LYS A 262 -24.42 12.61 -3.28
CA LYS A 262 -24.26 13.94 -3.86
C LYS A 262 -24.79 13.93 -5.28
N SER A 263 -25.23 15.07 -5.79
CA SER A 263 -25.38 15.23 -7.23
C SER A 263 -24.01 15.13 -7.93
N ILE A 264 -24.01 14.81 -9.22
CA ILE A 264 -22.78 14.77 -10.02
C ILE A 264 -22.04 16.11 -9.98
N ASP A 265 -22.74 17.24 -10.09
CA ASP A 265 -22.11 18.56 -10.03
C ASP A 265 -21.44 18.84 -8.69
N GLU A 266 -22.10 18.51 -7.58
CA GLU A 266 -21.55 18.66 -6.23
C GLU A 266 -20.30 17.78 -6.04
N PHE A 267 -20.36 16.52 -6.48
CA PHE A 267 -19.25 15.59 -6.35
C PHE A 267 -18.06 15.97 -7.24
N MET A 268 -18.32 16.40 -8.48
CA MET A 268 -17.25 16.86 -9.37
C MET A 268 -16.59 18.14 -8.83
N THR A 269 -17.38 19.05 -8.27
CA THR A 269 -16.87 20.26 -7.60
C THR A 269 -16.01 19.92 -6.39
N PHE A 270 -16.44 18.96 -5.57
CA PHE A 270 -15.63 18.43 -4.46
C PHE A 270 -14.30 17.85 -4.96
N CYS A 271 -14.32 17.01 -5.99
CA CYS A 271 -13.14 16.36 -6.54
C CYS A 271 -12.13 17.32 -7.21
N GLU A 272 -12.49 18.58 -7.46
CA GLU A 272 -11.54 19.60 -7.97
C GLU A 272 -10.31 19.73 -7.05
N MET A 273 -10.43 19.43 -5.75
CA MET A 273 -9.32 19.41 -4.81
C MET A 273 -8.22 18.38 -5.16
N TYR A 274 -8.58 17.28 -5.83
CA TYR A 274 -7.61 16.25 -6.26
C TYR A 274 -6.88 16.61 -7.55
N ILE A 275 -7.44 17.56 -8.32
CA ILE A 275 -6.89 18.01 -9.62
C ILE A 275 -6.09 19.31 -9.44
N LYS A 276 -6.50 20.20 -8.53
CA LYS A 276 -5.80 21.46 -8.24
C LYS A 276 -4.52 21.21 -7.45
N GLY A 277 -3.41 21.76 -7.92
CA GLY A 277 -2.13 21.78 -7.20
C GLY A 277 -1.03 20.95 -7.87
N GLU A 278 0.09 20.82 -7.18
CA GLU A 278 1.26 20.12 -7.72
C GLU A 278 0.99 18.61 -7.82
N ASN A 279 1.18 18.04 -9.02
CA ASN A 279 0.85 16.64 -9.33
C ASN A 279 -0.65 16.28 -9.21
N GLY A 280 -1.53 17.28 -9.22
CA GLY A 280 -2.98 17.09 -9.17
C GLY A 280 -3.50 16.39 -10.43
N GLN A 281 -4.22 15.30 -10.23
CA GLN A 281 -4.91 14.54 -11.27
C GLN A 281 -5.84 13.52 -10.61
N LEU A 282 -6.87 13.12 -11.34
CA LEU A 282 -7.86 12.14 -10.89
C LEU A 282 -7.95 10.99 -11.88
N ILE A 283 -7.82 9.76 -11.39
CA ILE A 283 -7.91 8.55 -12.22
C ILE A 283 -9.30 7.95 -12.08
N ASP A 284 -9.87 7.53 -13.20
CA ASP A 284 -11.19 6.94 -13.30
C ASP A 284 -11.09 5.54 -13.90
N GLN A 285 -11.45 4.53 -13.11
CA GLN A 285 -11.44 3.12 -13.51
C GLN A 285 -12.82 2.49 -13.34
N ARG A 286 -13.13 1.44 -14.10
CA ARG A 286 -14.30 0.61 -13.79
C ARG A 286 -14.12 -0.03 -12.41
N PHE A 287 -15.22 -0.21 -11.71
CA PHE A 287 -15.23 -1.07 -10.53
C PHE A 287 -15.13 -2.53 -10.93
N LEU A 288 -14.33 -3.29 -10.20
CA LEU A 288 -14.16 -4.73 -10.39
C LEU A 288 -14.89 -5.44 -9.23
N PRO A 289 -16.07 -6.05 -9.47
CA PRO A 289 -16.91 -6.60 -8.41
C PRO A 289 -16.23 -7.67 -7.56
N ARG A 290 -15.27 -8.40 -8.16
CA ARG A 290 -14.50 -9.45 -7.48
C ARG A 290 -13.44 -8.91 -6.53
N ILE A 291 -13.40 -7.60 -6.25
CA ILE A 291 -12.61 -7.05 -5.13
C ILE A 291 -12.99 -7.68 -3.78
N VAL A 292 -14.22 -8.18 -3.64
CA VAL A 292 -14.67 -8.95 -2.46
C VAL A 292 -13.97 -10.29 -2.31
N GLU A 293 -13.43 -10.85 -3.41
CA GLU A 293 -12.57 -12.05 -3.36
C GLU A 293 -11.14 -11.69 -2.92
N GLY A 294 -10.82 -10.41 -2.84
CA GLY A 294 -9.57 -9.86 -2.35
C GLY A 294 -8.58 -9.45 -3.43
N GLU A 295 -7.50 -8.86 -2.96
CA GLU A 295 -6.41 -8.33 -3.79
C GLU A 295 -5.22 -9.28 -3.75
N LEU A 296 -4.58 -9.50 -4.90
CA LEU A 296 -3.33 -10.25 -4.98
C LEU A 296 -2.15 -9.30 -5.11
N ARG A 297 -1.24 -9.31 -4.13
CA ARG A 297 0.02 -8.57 -4.15
C ARG A 297 1.14 -9.46 -4.63
N VAL A 298 1.73 -9.15 -5.78
CA VAL A 298 2.96 -9.79 -6.24
C VAL A 298 4.14 -9.01 -5.69
N ASN A 299 4.88 -9.62 -4.75
CA ASN A 299 6.12 -9.08 -4.21
C ASN A 299 7.26 -9.35 -5.20
N MET A 300 8.01 -8.32 -5.55
CA MET A 300 9.05 -8.37 -6.56
C MET A 300 10.40 -7.97 -5.97
N ILE A 301 11.43 -8.75 -6.29
CA ILE A 301 12.83 -8.31 -6.22
C ILE A 301 13.33 -8.16 -7.65
N TYR A 302 13.55 -6.90 -8.05
CA TYR A 302 13.90 -6.49 -9.39
C TYR A 302 12.88 -7.04 -10.40
N LYS A 303 13.29 -7.95 -11.29
CA LYS A 303 12.40 -8.60 -12.28
C LYS A 303 11.79 -9.92 -11.80
N THR A 304 12.12 -10.37 -10.59
CA THR A 304 11.79 -11.72 -10.13
C THR A 304 10.69 -11.68 -9.07
N PRO A 305 9.56 -12.38 -9.26
CA PRO A 305 8.58 -12.55 -8.19
C PRO A 305 9.17 -13.34 -7.03
N THR A 306 8.76 -13.03 -5.81
CA THR A 306 9.20 -13.74 -4.60
C THR A 306 8.06 -14.39 -3.85
N GLU A 307 6.88 -13.76 -3.85
CA GLU A 307 5.71 -14.18 -3.10
C GLU A 307 4.48 -13.52 -3.72
N VAL A 308 3.36 -14.24 -3.75
CA VAL A 308 2.05 -13.66 -4.04
C VAL A 308 1.21 -13.69 -2.77
N VAL A 309 0.86 -12.53 -2.23
CA VAL A 309 0.04 -12.41 -1.02
C VAL A 309 -1.40 -12.10 -1.44
N HIS A 310 -2.31 -13.02 -1.21
CA HIS A 310 -3.75 -12.82 -1.40
C HIS A 310 -4.36 -12.27 -0.13
N LYS A 311 -4.76 -11.01 -0.19
CA LYS A 311 -5.38 -10.24 0.89
C LYS A 311 -6.90 -10.31 0.76
N LYS A 312 -7.53 -11.23 1.50
CA LYS A 312 -8.99 -11.43 1.46
C LYS A 312 -9.66 -10.52 2.50
N PRO A 313 -10.57 -9.61 2.10
CA PRO A 313 -11.35 -8.79 3.03
C PRO A 313 -12.11 -9.64 4.06
N ALA A 314 -12.49 -9.00 5.17
CA ALA A 314 -13.51 -9.56 6.05
C ALA A 314 -14.85 -9.71 5.28
N GLU A 315 -15.70 -10.64 5.70
CA GLU A 315 -16.98 -10.90 5.05
C GLU A 315 -17.82 -9.62 4.94
N GLY A 316 -18.29 -9.30 3.73
CA GLY A 316 -19.05 -8.08 3.44
C GLY A 316 -18.22 -6.81 3.26
N GLY A 317 -16.89 -6.87 3.41
CA GLY A 317 -15.98 -5.75 3.21
C GLY A 317 -15.30 -5.71 1.84
N ILE A 318 -14.82 -4.53 1.45
CA ILE A 318 -13.98 -4.31 0.25
C ILE A 318 -12.53 -3.95 0.59
N SER A 319 -12.24 -3.63 1.85
CA SER A 319 -10.89 -3.26 2.30
C SER A 319 -10.03 -4.49 2.55
N ALA A 320 -8.81 -4.47 2.01
CA ALA A 320 -7.85 -5.56 2.11
C ALA A 320 -6.80 -5.34 3.22
N THR A 321 -7.02 -4.39 4.14
CA THR A 321 -6.06 -4.09 5.22
C THR A 321 -6.24 -5.03 6.41
N LEU A 322 -5.16 -5.41 7.09
CA LEU A 322 -5.25 -6.18 8.34
C LEU A 322 -6.08 -5.46 9.41
N ALA A 323 -6.01 -4.13 9.46
CA ALA A 323 -6.82 -3.31 10.37
C ALA A 323 -8.33 -3.46 10.12
N SER A 324 -8.73 -3.77 8.89
CA SER A 324 -10.12 -4.08 8.52
C SER A 324 -10.51 -5.56 8.71
N GLY A 325 -9.64 -6.39 9.29
CA GLY A 325 -9.91 -7.81 9.55
C GLY A 325 -9.61 -8.76 8.38
N ALA A 326 -8.89 -8.28 7.36
CA ALA A 326 -8.52 -9.10 6.20
C ALA A 326 -7.63 -10.29 6.58
N LYS A 327 -7.80 -11.43 5.90
CA LYS A 327 -6.98 -12.64 6.05
C LYS A 327 -6.00 -12.76 4.88
N TYR A 328 -4.73 -12.97 5.20
CA TYR A 328 -3.67 -13.04 4.18
C TYR A 328 -3.24 -14.49 3.98
N VAL A 329 -3.16 -14.89 2.71
CA VAL A 329 -2.61 -16.18 2.28
C VAL A 329 -1.44 -15.92 1.36
N SER A 330 -0.29 -16.52 1.63
CA SER A 330 0.90 -16.41 0.79
C SER A 330 1.06 -17.64 -0.08
N TYR A 331 1.33 -17.42 -1.37
CA TYR A 331 1.69 -18.43 -2.35
C TYR A 331 3.11 -18.18 -2.85
N LYS A 332 3.79 -19.27 -3.24
CA LYS A 332 5.02 -19.19 -4.01
C LYS A 332 4.69 -18.88 -5.48
N PRO A 333 5.59 -18.20 -6.22
CA PRO A 333 5.36 -17.93 -7.64
C PRO A 333 5.15 -19.19 -8.50
N GLU A 334 5.61 -20.35 -8.03
CA GLU A 334 5.47 -21.63 -8.72
C GLU A 334 4.17 -22.40 -8.37
N ASP A 335 3.40 -21.93 -7.39
CA ASP A 335 2.15 -22.59 -6.97
C ASP A 335 1.09 -22.47 -8.09
N GLU A 336 0.33 -23.55 -8.32
CA GLU A 336 -0.62 -23.64 -9.43
C GLU A 336 -1.76 -22.61 -9.32
N GLU A 337 -2.12 -22.21 -8.10
CA GLU A 337 -3.15 -21.21 -7.80
C GLU A 337 -2.84 -19.82 -8.36
N VAL A 338 -1.56 -19.47 -8.52
CA VAL A 338 -1.11 -18.14 -8.98
C VAL A 338 -0.35 -18.20 -10.30
N LYS A 339 -0.20 -19.39 -10.89
CA LYS A 339 0.56 -19.62 -12.12
C LYS A 339 0.10 -18.73 -13.27
N ASP A 340 -1.21 -18.62 -13.49
CA ASP A 340 -1.76 -17.83 -14.60
C ASP A 340 -1.47 -16.32 -14.40
N LEU A 341 -1.55 -15.81 -13.16
CA LEU A 341 -1.12 -14.44 -12.82
C LEU A 341 0.36 -14.23 -13.14
N ILE A 342 1.24 -15.15 -12.72
CA ILE A 342 2.68 -15.04 -12.99
C ILE A 342 2.97 -15.09 -14.50
N ASP A 343 2.33 -15.98 -15.25
CA ASP A 343 2.53 -16.10 -16.69
C ASP A 343 2.02 -14.86 -17.46
N THR A 344 0.83 -14.39 -17.11
CA THR A 344 0.22 -13.23 -17.78
C THR A 344 0.89 -11.90 -17.41
N PHE A 345 1.29 -11.73 -16.15
CA PHE A 345 1.95 -10.51 -15.71
C PHE A 345 3.46 -10.56 -15.90
N VAL A 346 4.16 -11.43 -15.18
CA VAL A 346 5.63 -11.42 -15.10
C VAL A 346 6.26 -11.78 -16.44
N ASN A 347 5.73 -12.79 -17.12
CA ASN A 347 6.34 -13.28 -18.35
C ASN A 347 5.93 -12.46 -19.59
N LYS A 348 4.76 -11.80 -19.58
CA LYS A 348 4.20 -11.13 -20.76
C LYS A 348 4.10 -9.61 -20.64
N ASP A 349 3.59 -9.07 -19.54
CA ASP A 349 3.32 -7.63 -19.39
C ASP A 349 4.47 -6.87 -18.72
N LEU A 350 5.16 -7.47 -17.75
CA LEU A 350 6.27 -6.85 -17.02
C LEU A 350 7.35 -6.24 -17.93
N PRO A 351 7.81 -6.89 -19.02
CA PRO A 351 8.79 -6.27 -19.93
C PRO A 351 8.28 -5.00 -20.61
N LYS A 352 6.96 -4.78 -20.66
CA LYS A 352 6.30 -3.65 -21.31
C LYS A 352 5.88 -2.55 -20.35
N VAL A 353 5.88 -2.80 -19.03
CA VAL A 353 5.50 -1.80 -18.01
C VAL A 353 6.40 -0.57 -18.09
N MET A 354 7.72 -0.72 -17.97
CA MET A 354 8.65 0.42 -18.00
C MET A 354 8.57 1.22 -19.32
N PRO A 355 8.53 0.57 -20.51
CA PRO A 355 8.25 1.28 -21.77
C PRO A 355 6.90 2.02 -21.81
N ALA A 356 5.81 1.42 -21.31
CA ALA A 356 4.51 2.07 -21.28
C ALA A 356 4.51 3.35 -20.42
N LEU A 357 5.36 3.38 -19.38
CA LEU A 357 5.57 4.53 -18.50
C LEU A 357 6.56 5.58 -19.06
N GLY A 358 7.12 5.36 -20.25
CA GLY A 358 8.19 6.22 -20.81
C GLY A 358 9.46 6.21 -19.94
N LEU A 359 9.79 5.02 -19.41
CA LEU A 359 10.92 4.75 -18.53
C LEU A 359 11.79 3.60 -19.08
N GLU A 360 11.81 3.39 -20.38
CA GLU A 360 12.49 2.25 -21.02
C GLU A 360 14.00 2.18 -20.76
N THR A 361 14.64 3.32 -20.48
CA THR A 361 16.07 3.42 -20.16
C THR A 361 16.36 3.28 -18.66
N ALA A 362 15.34 3.38 -17.82
CA ALA A 362 15.49 3.28 -16.37
C ALA A 362 15.38 1.81 -15.91
N PRO A 363 16.18 1.40 -14.90
CA PRO A 363 15.98 0.09 -14.30
C PRO A 363 14.64 0.04 -13.56
N ILE A 364 13.98 -1.12 -13.61
CA ILE A 364 12.84 -1.40 -12.72
C ILE A 364 13.31 -1.36 -11.25
N PRO A 365 12.46 -0.93 -10.29
CA PRO A 365 12.86 -0.85 -8.88
C PRO A 365 13.40 -2.16 -8.32
N LEU A 366 14.32 -2.08 -7.35
CA LEU A 366 14.85 -3.27 -6.70
C LEU A 366 13.80 -4.00 -5.86
N ILE A 367 13.03 -3.30 -5.04
CA ILE A 367 12.00 -3.90 -4.19
C ILE A 367 10.73 -3.12 -4.46
N TRP A 368 9.71 -3.82 -4.95
CA TRP A 368 8.44 -3.22 -5.32
C TRP A 368 7.34 -4.27 -5.33
N THR A 369 6.10 -3.82 -5.43
CA THR A 369 4.94 -4.71 -5.54
C THR A 369 4.01 -4.26 -6.65
N ALA A 370 3.28 -5.21 -7.21
CA ALA A 370 2.12 -4.96 -8.05
C ALA A 370 0.89 -5.57 -7.38
N ASP A 371 -0.14 -4.77 -7.18
CA ASP A 371 -1.37 -5.17 -6.52
C ASP A 371 -2.47 -5.33 -7.55
N PHE A 372 -3.09 -6.51 -7.57
CA PHE A 372 -4.06 -6.93 -8.58
C PHE A 372 -5.43 -7.13 -7.97
N ILE A 373 -6.42 -6.69 -8.73
CA ILE A 373 -7.82 -6.98 -8.48
C ILE A 373 -8.29 -7.97 -9.54
N LEU A 374 -9.06 -8.97 -9.12
CA LEU A 374 -9.66 -9.94 -10.03
C LEU A 374 -10.74 -9.26 -10.87
N GLY A 375 -10.72 -9.51 -12.18
CA GLY A 375 -11.79 -9.15 -13.10
C GLY A 375 -12.65 -10.33 -13.50
N ASP A 376 -13.58 -10.11 -14.42
CA ASP A 376 -14.46 -11.16 -14.94
C ASP A 376 -13.67 -12.33 -15.50
N LYS A 377 -14.17 -13.55 -15.27
CA LYS A 377 -13.53 -14.73 -15.82
C LYS A 377 -13.72 -14.77 -17.34
N VAL A 378 -12.65 -15.05 -18.08
CA VAL A 378 -12.69 -15.30 -19.52
C VAL A 378 -12.34 -16.76 -19.76
N ASP A 379 -13.24 -17.50 -20.41
CA ASP A 379 -13.09 -18.95 -20.62
C ASP A 379 -12.82 -19.74 -19.32
N GLY A 380 -13.44 -19.31 -18.23
CA GLY A 380 -13.30 -19.91 -16.89
C GLY A 380 -12.01 -19.54 -16.14
N LYS A 381 -11.09 -18.81 -16.78
CA LYS A 381 -9.84 -18.34 -16.18
C LYS A 381 -9.98 -16.95 -15.58
N ASP A 382 -9.20 -16.69 -14.54
CA ASP A 382 -9.13 -15.36 -13.93
C ASP A 382 -8.46 -14.35 -14.86
N THR A 383 -8.94 -13.11 -14.81
CA THR A 383 -8.21 -11.96 -15.35
C THR A 383 -7.74 -11.10 -14.19
N TYR A 384 -6.59 -10.45 -14.36
CA TYR A 384 -5.91 -9.72 -13.29
C TYR A 384 -5.63 -8.30 -13.74
N PHE A 385 -6.15 -7.31 -13.01
CA PHE A 385 -5.96 -5.90 -13.32
C PHE A 385 -5.17 -5.21 -12.22
N VAL A 386 -4.13 -4.46 -12.59
CA VAL A 386 -3.32 -3.70 -11.63
C VAL A 386 -4.17 -2.57 -11.03
N GLY A 387 -4.28 -2.57 -9.70
CA GLY A 387 -4.84 -1.49 -8.92
C GLY A 387 -3.80 -0.44 -8.50
N GLU A 388 -2.55 -0.88 -8.30
CA GLU A 388 -1.39 -0.03 -8.04
C GLU A 388 -0.03 -0.74 -8.18
N PHE A 389 1.01 0.06 -8.39
CA PHE A 389 2.40 -0.35 -8.14
C PHE A 389 2.92 0.38 -6.91
N ASN A 390 3.58 -0.35 -6.01
CA ASN A 390 4.28 0.25 -4.88
C ASN A 390 5.78 0.10 -5.09
N CYS A 391 6.49 1.20 -5.31
CA CYS A 391 7.94 1.22 -5.53
C CYS A 391 8.68 2.22 -4.64
N SER A 392 7.96 2.87 -3.72
CA SER A 392 8.50 3.83 -2.76
C SER A 392 8.73 3.14 -1.42
N CYS A 393 9.99 2.85 -1.08
CA CYS A 393 10.39 2.33 0.23
C CYS A 393 9.72 1.00 0.67
N VAL A 394 9.39 0.12 -0.29
CA VAL A 394 8.97 -1.26 0.00
C VAL A 394 10.13 -2.00 0.69
N GLY A 395 9.81 -2.80 1.69
CA GLY A 395 10.79 -3.57 2.45
C GLY A 395 10.42 -5.04 2.56
N ILE A 396 11.38 -5.83 3.00
CA ILE A 396 11.25 -7.27 3.28
C ILE A 396 11.31 -7.52 4.79
N THR A 397 10.76 -6.61 5.59
CA THR A 397 10.85 -6.63 7.07
C THR A 397 10.20 -7.86 7.70
N GLN A 398 9.35 -8.57 6.97
CA GLN A 398 8.74 -9.84 7.38
C GLN A 398 9.38 -11.05 6.64
N GLN A 399 10.12 -10.82 5.56
CA GLN A 399 10.72 -11.83 4.68
C GLN A 399 12.26 -11.75 4.69
N LEU A 400 12.88 -11.68 5.87
CA LEU A 400 14.35 -11.54 6.01
C LEU A 400 15.16 -12.66 5.34
N HIS A 401 14.56 -13.81 5.06
CA HIS A 401 15.18 -14.88 4.28
C HIS A 401 15.50 -14.45 2.83
N LEU A 402 14.86 -13.41 2.31
CA LEU A 402 15.09 -12.84 0.98
C LEU A 402 16.26 -11.86 0.91
N THR A 403 16.89 -11.51 2.02
CA THR A 403 18.01 -10.54 2.08
C THR A 403 19.16 -10.92 1.13
N SER A 404 19.44 -12.21 0.98
CA SER A 404 20.47 -12.73 0.05
C SER A 404 20.13 -12.63 -1.44
N LYS A 405 18.85 -12.44 -1.77
CA LYS A 405 18.34 -12.19 -3.13
C LYS A 405 18.30 -10.69 -3.46
N VAL A 406 18.14 -9.85 -2.44
CA VAL A 406 18.25 -8.38 -2.55
C VAL A 406 19.70 -7.95 -2.77
N ALA A 407 20.61 -8.49 -1.95
CA ALA A 407 22.06 -8.42 -2.18
C ALA A 407 22.44 -9.30 -3.37
#